data_AF-A0A3C0CSZ7-F1
#
_entry.id   AF-A0A3C0CSZ7-F1
#
_cell.length_a   1.000
_cell.length_b   1.000
_cell.length_c   1.000
_cell.angle_alpha   90.00
_cell.angle_beta   90.00
_cell.angle_gamma   90.00
#
_symmetry.space_group_name_H-M   'P 1'
#
loop_
_entity.id
_entity.type
_entity.pdbx_description
1 polymer ?
#
loop_
_entity_poly.entity_id
_entity_poly.type
_entity_poly.pdbx_seq_one_letter_code
_entity_poly.pdbx_strand_id
1 'polypeptide(L)'
;MGIYRRIPAYARRLSTAEEMRSFDRRATEDFGIPSLDLMERAGRHVFETVMKVLSPVEGRRVAVIAGKGNNGGDGFVAARYLHEAGIGTTGILL
;
A
#
# COMPACT_ATOMS: atom_id res chain seq x y z
N MET A 1 10.31 -7.68 24.60
CA MET A 1 11.67 -7.46 24.06
C MET A 1 11.62 -7.77 22.57
N GLY A 2 11.50 -6.86 21.60
CA GLY A 2 11.45 -5.40 21.53
C GLY A 2 11.82 -5.03 20.08
N ILE A 3 10.87 -4.59 19.25
CA ILE A 3 11.14 -4.08 17.88
C ILE A 3 10.24 -2.89 17.51
N TYR A 4 10.02 -1.98 18.47
CA TYR A 4 9.59 -0.62 18.15
C TYR A 4 10.64 0.35 18.70
N ARG A 5 11.69 0.63 17.93
CA ARG A 5 12.54 1.83 18.02
C ARG A 5 13.50 1.81 16.82
N ARG A 6 13.65 2.87 16.01
CA ARG A 6 13.52 4.30 16.29
C ARG A 6 12.99 5.08 15.08
N ILE A 7 11.94 5.88 15.28
CA ILE A 7 11.65 7.05 14.42
C ILE A 7 12.59 8.17 14.90
N PRO A 8 13.28 8.91 14.01
CA PRO A 8 14.12 10.05 14.40
C PRO A 8 13.31 11.08 15.20
N ALA A 9 13.91 11.61 16.27
CA ALA A 9 13.24 12.35 17.34
C ALA A 9 12.65 13.73 16.96
N TYR A 10 12.61 14.12 15.67
CA TYR A 10 12.10 15.43 15.25
C TYR A 10 11.05 15.44 14.12
N ALA A 11 10.74 14.33 13.42
CA ALA A 11 9.88 14.45 12.23
C ALA A 11 9.10 13.16 11.90
N ARG A 12 7.99 12.92 12.58
CA ARG A 12 6.84 12.23 12.00
C ARG A 12 5.61 12.51 12.85
N ARG A 13 4.95 13.63 12.59
CA ARG A 13 3.57 13.83 13.04
C ARG A 13 2.73 12.76 12.33
N LEU A 14 2.11 11.88 13.11
CA LEU A 14 1.13 10.95 12.56
C LEU A 14 -0.09 11.76 12.14
N SER A 15 -0.45 11.69 10.87
CA SER A 15 -1.65 12.34 10.36
C SER A 15 -2.90 11.61 10.83
N THR A 16 -3.96 12.35 11.10
CA THR A 16 -5.29 11.76 11.27
C THR A 16 -5.80 11.24 9.92
N ALA A 17 -6.84 10.40 9.95
CA ALA A 17 -7.50 9.95 8.71
C ALA A 17 -8.09 11.11 7.91
N GLU A 18 -8.59 12.14 8.59
CA GLU A 18 -9.11 13.35 7.94
C GLU A 18 -8.01 14.16 7.27
N GLU A 19 -6.86 14.32 7.94
CA GLU A 19 -5.70 15.00 7.36
C GLU A 19 -5.18 14.26 6.12
N MET A 20 -5.11 12.93 6.16
CA MET A 20 -4.67 12.14 5.01
C MET A 20 -5.62 12.32 3.81
N ARG A 21 -6.94 12.26 4.03
CA ARG A 21 -7.93 12.54 2.97
C ARG A 21 -7.78 13.95 2.40
N SER A 22 -7.48 14.92 3.26
CA SER A 22 -7.24 16.30 2.82
C SER A 22 -5.98 16.39 1.95
N PHE A 23 -4.92 15.64 2.27
CA PHE A 23 -3.71 15.59 1.46
C PHE A 23 -3.96 14.94 0.10
N ASP A 24 -4.66 13.82 0.05
CA ASP A 24 -5.02 13.15 -1.21
C ASP A 24 -5.85 14.07 -2.10
N ARG A 25 -6.86 14.75 -1.52
CA ARG A 25 -7.70 15.71 -2.26
C ARG A 25 -6.85 16.85 -2.82
N ARG A 26 -5.98 17.45 -2.01
CA ARG A 26 -5.10 18.54 -2.44
C ARG A 26 -4.08 18.09 -3.49
N ALA A 27 -3.58 16.86 -3.41
CA ALA A 27 -2.72 16.30 -4.45
C ALA A 27 -3.43 16.30 -5.82
N THR A 28 -4.72 15.99 -5.85
CA THR A 28 -5.53 16.06 -7.06
C THR A 28 -5.89 17.48 -7.47
N GLU A 29 -6.41 18.30 -6.55
CA GLU A 29 -6.96 19.62 -6.84
C GLU A 29 -5.87 20.68 -7.07
N ASP A 30 -4.88 20.75 -6.17
CA ASP A 30 -3.86 21.80 -6.16
C ASP A 30 -2.68 21.45 -7.09
N PHE A 31 -2.37 20.15 -7.22
CA PHE A 31 -1.17 19.67 -7.92
C PHE A 31 -1.48 18.82 -9.16
N GLY A 32 -2.76 18.57 -9.47
CA GLY A 32 -3.17 17.85 -10.68
C GLY A 32 -2.76 16.38 -10.72
N ILE A 33 -2.41 15.78 -9.58
CA ILE A 33 -2.02 14.37 -9.51
C ILE A 33 -3.29 13.50 -9.47
N PRO A 34 -3.54 12.65 -10.48
CA PRO A 34 -4.73 11.81 -10.47
C PRO A 34 -4.75 10.88 -9.24
N SER A 35 -5.92 10.71 -8.63
CA SER A 35 -6.06 9.83 -7.45
C SER A 35 -5.71 8.37 -7.76
N LEU A 36 -5.87 7.94 -9.01
CA LEU A 36 -5.41 6.62 -9.48
C LEU A 36 -3.88 6.50 -9.45
N ASP A 37 -3.14 7.57 -9.75
CA ASP A 37 -1.67 7.56 -9.67
C ASP A 37 -1.20 7.48 -8.22
N LEU A 38 -1.93 8.11 -7.29
CA LEU A 38 -1.66 7.99 -5.85
C LEU A 38 -1.86 6.54 -5.38
N MET A 39 -2.98 5.93 -5.75
CA MET A 39 -3.31 4.53 -5.46
C MET A 39 -2.29 3.56 -6.07
N GLU A 40 -1.88 3.81 -7.32
CA GLU A 40 -0.88 3.02 -8.03
C GLU A 40 0.47 3.02 -7.28
N ARG A 41 0.90 4.19 -6.80
CA ARG A 41 2.12 4.34 -5.99
C ARG A 41 2.00 3.65 -4.64
N ALA A 42 0.88 3.81 -3.96
CA ALA A 42 0.63 3.19 -2.66
C ALA A 42 0.65 1.65 -2.76
N GLY A 43 -0.11 1.08 -3.69
CA GLY A 43 -0.16 -0.36 -3.93
C GLY A 43 1.19 -0.94 -4.37
N ARG A 44 1.95 -0.24 -5.22
CA ARG A 44 3.32 -0.63 -5.58
C ARG A 44 4.24 -0.71 -4.36
N HIS A 45 4.19 0.27 -3.46
CA HIS A 45 4.99 0.24 -2.23
C HIS A 45 4.57 -0.89 -1.27
N VAL A 46 3.27 -1.24 -1.23
CA VAL A 46 2.81 -2.43 -0.52
C VAL A 46 3.45 -3.69 -1.12
N PHE A 47 3.40 -3.86 -2.44
CA PHE A 47 4.07 -4.97 -3.14
C PHE A 47 5.57 -5.02 -2.81
N GLU A 48 6.31 -3.92 -2.97
CA GLU A 48 7.75 -3.85 -2.71
C GLU A 48 8.09 -4.21 -1.25
N THR A 49 7.23 -3.83 -0.32
CA THR A 49 7.38 -4.17 1.11
C THR A 49 7.12 -5.66 1.34
N VAL A 50 6.07 -6.21 0.73
CA VAL A 50 5.74 -7.64 0.82
C VAL A 50 6.87 -8.49 0.23
N MET A 51 7.45 -8.10 -0.90
CA MET A 51 8.58 -8.82 -1.52
C MET A 51 9.80 -8.91 -0.59
N LYS A 52 10.09 -7.86 0.17
CA LYS A 52 11.18 -7.86 1.17
C LYS A 52 10.90 -8.83 2.31
N VAL A 53 9.64 -8.98 2.71
CA VAL A 53 9.22 -9.88 3.80
C VAL A 53 9.15 -11.33 3.34
N LEU A 54 8.73 -11.58 2.10
CA LEU A 54 8.51 -12.93 1.58
C LEU A 54 9.80 -13.63 1.12
N SER A 55 10.92 -12.93 0.97
CA SER A 55 12.16 -13.51 0.45
C SER A 55 12.69 -14.70 1.29
N PRO A 56 12.97 -15.88 0.70
CA PRO A 56 12.83 -16.22 -0.72
C PRO A 56 11.37 -16.51 -1.12
N VAL A 57 11.02 -16.04 -2.33
CA VAL A 57 9.64 -16.00 -2.84
C VAL A 57 9.13 -17.36 -3.33
N GLU A 58 10.02 -18.30 -3.64
CA GLU A 58 9.67 -19.57 -4.28
C GLU A 58 8.71 -20.42 -3.42
N GLY A 59 7.65 -20.93 -4.04
CA GLY A 59 6.60 -21.70 -3.38
C GLY A 59 5.66 -20.89 -2.47
N ARG A 60 5.83 -19.57 -2.36
CA ARG A 60 4.94 -18.70 -1.56
C ARG A 60 3.66 -18.35 -2.31
N ARG A 61 2.59 -18.14 -1.56
CA ARG A 61 1.31 -17.63 -2.05
C ARG A 61 0.82 -16.49 -1.17
N VAL A 62 0.11 -15.54 -1.75
CA VAL A 62 -0.41 -14.35 -1.06
C VAL A 62 -1.92 -14.25 -1.26
N ALA A 63 -2.64 -14.05 -0.16
CA ALA A 63 -4.04 -13.66 -0.20
C ALA A 63 -4.14 -12.16 0.10
N VAL A 64 -4.80 -11.40 -0.79
CA VAL A 64 -5.07 -9.98 -0.61
C VAL A 64 -6.54 -9.81 -0.26
N ILE A 65 -6.81 -9.39 0.97
CA ILE A 65 -8.17 -9.16 1.48
C ILE A 65 -8.42 -7.66 1.48
N ALA A 66 -9.32 -7.21 0.62
CA ALA A 66 -9.58 -5.81 0.34
C ALA A 66 -11.05 -5.46 0.61
N GLY A 67 -11.30 -4.30 1.20
CA GLY A 67 -12.66 -3.72 1.28
C GLY A 67 -13.00 -2.87 0.06
N LYS A 68 -14.19 -2.24 0.05
CA LYS A 68 -14.67 -1.41 -1.08
C LYS A 68 -14.13 0.02 -1.14
N GLY A 69 -13.23 0.40 -0.22
CA GLY A 69 -12.66 1.75 -0.14
C GLY A 69 -11.33 1.90 -0.88
N ASN A 70 -10.71 3.09 -0.78
CA ASN A 70 -9.42 3.41 -1.43
C ASN A 70 -8.32 2.41 -1.07
N ASN A 71 -8.20 2.03 0.20
CA ASN A 71 -7.23 1.01 0.64
C ASN A 71 -7.46 -0.36 -0.03
N GLY A 72 -8.71 -0.66 -0.40
CA GLY A 72 -9.01 -1.85 -1.17
C GLY A 72 -8.43 -1.75 -2.58
N GLY A 73 -8.54 -0.58 -3.21
CA GLY A 73 -7.87 -0.26 -4.46
C GLY A 73 -6.35 -0.42 -4.38
N ASP A 74 -5.72 0.12 -3.34
CA ASP A 74 -4.27 -0.07 -3.09
C ASP A 74 -3.92 -1.56 -2.99
N GLY A 75 -4.76 -2.33 -2.29
CA GLY A 75 -4.65 -3.78 -2.18
C GLY A 75 -4.71 -4.48 -3.54
N PHE A 76 -5.68 -4.12 -4.40
CA PHE A 76 -5.79 -4.72 -5.73
C PHE A 76 -4.66 -4.31 -6.67
N VAL A 77 -4.12 -3.09 -6.55
CA VAL A 77 -2.87 -2.71 -7.22
C VAL A 77 -1.72 -3.61 -6.76
N ALA A 78 -1.56 -3.80 -5.45
CA ALA A 78 -0.52 -4.70 -4.92
C ALA A 78 -0.72 -6.15 -5.39
N ALA A 79 -1.97 -6.63 -5.43
CA ALA A 79 -2.32 -7.95 -5.93
C ALA A 79 -1.94 -8.12 -7.41
N ARG A 80 -2.17 -7.10 -8.22
CA ARG A 80 -1.75 -7.08 -9.63
C ARG A 80 -0.23 -7.20 -9.75
N TYR A 81 0.54 -6.41 -9.00
CA TYR A 81 2.00 -6.50 -9.01
C TYR A 81 2.52 -7.87 -8.53
N LEU A 82 1.92 -8.45 -7.49
CA LEU A 82 2.27 -9.80 -7.01
C LEU A 82 2.03 -10.85 -8.10
N HIS A 83 0.88 -10.78 -8.77
CA HIS A 83 0.54 -11.66 -9.88
C HIS A 83 1.51 -11.50 -11.07
N GLU A 84 1.81 -10.26 -11.48
CA GLU A 84 2.78 -9.94 -12.54
C GLU A 84 4.19 -10.45 -12.21
N ALA A 85 4.56 -10.50 -10.92
CA ALA A 85 5.81 -11.08 -10.44
C ALA A 85 5.82 -12.62 -10.36
N GLY A 86 4.75 -13.30 -10.84
CA GLY A 86 4.65 -14.76 -10.85
C GLY A 86 4.28 -15.39 -9.50
N ILE A 87 3.82 -14.60 -8.54
CA ILE A 87 3.42 -15.11 -7.22
C ILE A 87 1.98 -15.57 -7.27
N GLY A 88 1.71 -16.78 -6.78
CA GLY A 88 0.36 -17.28 -6.63
C GLY A 88 -0.46 -16.36 -5.73
N THR A 89 -1.36 -15.58 -6.33
CA THR A 89 -2.07 -14.48 -5.66
C THR A 89 -3.57 -14.69 -5.74
N THR A 90 -4.26 -14.59 -4.60
CA THR A 90 -5.72 -14.63 -4.52
C THR A 90 -6.24 -13.30 -4.00
N GLY A 91 -7.04 -12.60 -4.81
CA GLY A 91 -7.76 -11.39 -4.37
C GLY A 91 -9.13 -11.73 -3.79
N ILE A 92 -9.47 -11.14 -2.65
CA ILE A 92 -10.77 -11.30 -1.97
C ILE A 92 -11.31 -9.89 -1.70
N LEU A 93 -12.48 -9.58 -2.26
CA LEU A 93 -13.21 -8.34 -1.99
C LEU A 93 -14.30 -8.59 -0.94
N LEU A 94 -14.30 -7.79 0.13
CA LEU A 94 -15.29 -7.81 1.22
C LEU A 94 -16.45 -6.84 0.96
#